data_AF-A0A9E1IZC1-F1
#
_entry.id   AF-A0A9E1IZC1-F1
#
_cell.length_a   1.000
_cell.length_b   1.000
_cell.length_c   1.000
_cell.angle_alpha   90.00
_cell.angle_beta   90.00
_cell.angle_gamma   90.00
#
_symmetry.space_group_name_H-M   'P 1'
#
loop_
_entity.id
_entity.type
_entity.pdbx_description
1 polymer ?
#
loop_
_entity_poly.entity_id
_entity_poly.type
_entity_poly.pdbx_seq_one_letter_code
_entity_poly.pdbx_strand_id
1 'polypeptide(L)'
;MSENRFVDNEDGTITDNLTQLMWMRNDSYLDLLKFLSYRAAVKYLTKKNEESFAGHADWRLPNKREAHSLFDVDKSLNDKYDMVIHIDPVFAEGCGYDTWTSNTRGKITAYCYSFNSGTGGHKEVDDILNSSARLVRGEFDNSKTKVGHVPEIKDMITQGGGWR
;
A
#
# COMPACT_ATOMS: atom_id res chain seq x y z
N MET A 1 -11.70 -24.11 -0.33
CA MET A 1 -10.27 -24.23 -0.68
C MET A 1 -9.96 -23.03 -1.56
N SER A 2 -9.55 -21.90 -0.98
CA SER A 2 -9.19 -20.73 -1.78
C SER A 2 -7.88 -21.05 -2.50
N GLU A 3 -7.95 -21.26 -3.81
CA GLU A 3 -6.76 -21.32 -4.66
C GLU A 3 -5.90 -20.09 -4.44
N ASN A 4 -4.59 -20.31 -4.53
CA ASN A 4 -3.50 -19.40 -4.19
C ASN A 4 -3.75 -17.97 -4.70
N ARG A 5 -4.33 -17.11 -3.85
CA ARG A 5 -4.71 -15.73 -4.24
C ARG A 5 -3.47 -14.96 -4.64
N PHE A 6 -2.42 -15.04 -3.85
CA PHE A 6 -1.17 -14.37 -4.12
C PHE A 6 -0.11 -15.37 -4.59
N VAL A 7 0.56 -15.03 -5.69
CA VAL A 7 1.64 -15.85 -6.28
C VAL A 7 2.91 -15.00 -6.29
N ASP A 8 3.96 -15.46 -5.62
CA ASP A 8 5.30 -14.87 -5.74
C ASP A 8 5.86 -15.22 -7.13
N ASN A 9 6.30 -14.20 -7.88
CA ASN A 9 6.87 -14.36 -9.21
C ASN A 9 8.39 -14.60 -9.17
N GLU A 10 9.00 -14.66 -7.98
CA GLU A 10 10.44 -14.87 -7.74
C GLU A 10 11.36 -13.76 -8.32
N ASP A 11 10.78 -12.63 -8.73
CA ASP A 11 11.47 -11.46 -9.27
C ASP A 11 11.31 -10.19 -8.40
N GLY A 12 10.76 -10.37 -7.20
CA GLY A 12 10.41 -9.28 -6.29
C GLY A 12 9.00 -8.72 -6.50
N THR A 13 8.16 -9.37 -7.31
CA THR A 13 6.75 -9.04 -7.49
C THR A 13 5.81 -10.17 -7.05
N ILE A 14 4.55 -9.80 -6.78
CA ILE A 14 3.49 -10.71 -6.37
C ILE A 14 2.28 -10.47 -7.26
N THR A 15 1.75 -11.54 -7.85
CA THR A 15 0.49 -11.52 -8.61
C THR A 15 -0.69 -11.77 -7.67
N ASP A 16 -1.69 -10.89 -7.66
CA ASP A 16 -2.97 -11.08 -6.97
C ASP A 16 -4.03 -11.60 -7.96
N ASN A 17 -4.30 -12.90 -7.93
CA ASN A 17 -5.27 -13.58 -8.80
C ASN A 17 -6.72 -13.14 -8.58
N LEU A 18 -7.04 -12.51 -7.45
CA LEU A 18 -8.38 -11.98 -7.19
C LEU A 18 -8.61 -10.66 -7.93
N THR A 19 -7.63 -9.75 -7.88
CA THR A 19 -7.74 -8.39 -8.44
C THR A 19 -7.06 -8.24 -9.80
N GLN A 20 -6.29 -9.25 -10.23
CA GLN A 20 -5.43 -9.23 -11.41
C GLN A 20 -4.33 -8.16 -11.36
N LEU A 21 -4.08 -7.58 -10.19
CA LEU A 21 -3.00 -6.65 -9.97
C LEU A 21 -1.68 -7.37 -9.72
N MET A 22 -0.59 -6.67 -10.01
CA MET A 22 0.75 -7.07 -9.61
C MET A 22 1.32 -6.04 -8.64
N TRP A 23 1.87 -6.54 -7.53
CA TRP A 23 2.38 -5.76 -6.42
C TRP A 23 3.89 -5.92 -6.31
N MET A 24 4.59 -4.88 -5.88
CA MET A 24 5.94 -5.07 -5.36
C MET A 24 5.88 -5.87 -4.04
N ARG A 25 6.76 -6.86 -3.90
CA ARG A 25 6.87 -7.67 -2.67
C ARG A 25 7.35 -6.81 -1.49
N ASN A 26 8.41 -6.04 -1.71
CA ASN A 26 8.88 -5.03 -0.77
C ASN A 26 8.08 -3.73 -0.91
N ASP A 27 7.95 -2.99 0.18
CA ASP A 27 7.54 -1.60 0.13
C ASP A 27 8.78 -0.67 0.17
N SER A 28 8.53 0.64 0.08
CA SER A 28 9.61 1.63 0.13
C SER A 28 10.38 1.63 1.45
N TYR A 29 9.78 1.13 2.56
CA TYR A 29 10.48 1.10 3.84
C TYR A 29 11.57 0.02 3.80
N LEU A 30 11.25 -1.19 3.33
CA LEU A 30 12.25 -2.25 3.20
C LEU A 30 13.40 -1.87 2.27
N ASP A 31 13.09 -1.15 1.19
CA ASP A 31 14.08 -0.72 0.20
C ASP A 31 14.99 0.43 0.69
N LEU A 32 14.49 1.31 1.58
CA LEU A 32 15.18 2.56 1.96
C LEU A 32 15.49 2.68 3.46
N LEU A 33 14.96 1.77 4.28
CA LEU A 33 15.00 1.78 5.75
C LEU A 33 14.52 3.09 6.38
N LYS A 34 13.57 3.76 5.72
CA LYS A 34 12.95 5.00 6.19
C LYS A 34 11.53 5.16 5.66
N PHE A 35 10.67 5.76 6.47
CA PHE A 35 9.37 6.23 6.01
C PHE A 35 9.52 7.47 5.14
N LEU A 36 8.58 7.66 4.21
CA LEU A 36 8.61 8.72 3.21
C LEU A 36 7.47 9.72 3.42
N SER A 37 7.74 11.00 3.15
CA SER A 37 6.66 11.96 2.89
C SER A 37 5.99 11.60 1.57
N TYR A 38 4.79 12.12 1.31
CA TYR A 38 4.10 11.82 0.05
C TYR A 38 4.95 12.23 -1.17
N ARG A 39 5.60 13.39 -1.11
CA ARG A 39 6.51 13.85 -2.19
C ARG A 39 7.70 12.92 -2.38
N ALA A 40 8.24 12.36 -1.30
CA ALA A 40 9.33 11.39 -1.38
C ALA A 40 8.85 10.02 -1.91
N ALA A 41 7.62 9.62 -1.59
CA ALA A 41 6.99 8.42 -2.16
C ALA A 41 6.78 8.55 -3.68
N VAL A 42 6.37 9.73 -4.16
CA VAL A 42 6.29 10.00 -5.60
C VAL A 42 7.66 9.91 -6.27
N LYS A 43 8.73 10.43 -5.63
CA LYS A 43 10.10 10.28 -6.15
C LYS A 43 10.56 8.83 -6.17
N TYR A 44 10.24 8.05 -5.13
CA TYR A 44 10.52 6.62 -5.08
C TYR A 44 9.82 5.87 -6.22
N LEU A 45 8.54 6.18 -6.47
CA LEU A 45 7.79 5.67 -7.61
C LEU A 45 8.47 6.00 -8.94
N THR A 46 8.81 7.27 -9.18
CA THR A 46 9.51 7.69 -10.41
C THR A 46 10.80 6.90 -10.61
N LYS A 47 11.61 6.76 -9.56
CA LYS A 47 12.85 6.00 -9.61
C LYS A 47 12.62 4.52 -9.98
N LYS A 48 11.62 3.85 -9.38
CA LYS A 48 11.31 2.45 -9.70
C LYS A 48 10.89 2.25 -11.16
N ASN A 49 10.19 3.23 -11.73
CA ASN A 49 9.85 3.21 -13.15
C ASN A 49 11.05 3.48 -14.06
N GLU A 50 11.93 4.42 -13.70
CA GLU A 50 13.19 4.66 -14.43
C GLU A 50 14.11 3.43 -14.44
N GLU A 51 14.14 2.69 -13.33
CA GLU A 51 14.90 1.45 -13.18
C GLU A 51 14.26 0.24 -13.89
N SER A 52 13.03 0.38 -14.40
CA SER A 52 12.24 -0.73 -14.93
C SER A 52 12.21 -1.93 -13.97
N PHE A 53 11.90 -1.68 -12.69
CA PHE A 53 11.89 -2.72 -11.66
C PHE A 53 11.05 -3.94 -12.11
N ALA A 54 11.66 -5.14 -12.00
CA ALA A 54 11.11 -6.41 -12.51
C ALA A 54 10.70 -6.38 -14.00
N GLY A 55 11.38 -5.58 -14.81
CA GLY A 55 11.07 -5.41 -16.24
C GLY A 55 9.87 -4.49 -16.52
N HIS A 56 9.38 -3.74 -15.52
CA HIS A 56 8.18 -2.93 -15.62
C HIS A 56 8.44 -1.46 -15.26
N ALA A 57 7.83 -0.55 -16.03
CA ALA A 57 7.96 0.91 -15.88
C ALA A 57 6.59 1.62 -15.73
N ASP A 58 5.54 0.84 -15.49
CA ASP A 58 4.14 1.26 -15.31
C ASP A 58 3.67 1.10 -13.85
N TRP A 59 4.60 1.12 -12.89
CA TRP A 59 4.28 1.14 -11.47
C TRP A 59 3.54 2.43 -11.13
N ARG A 60 2.71 2.37 -10.08
CA ARG A 60 1.95 3.49 -9.51
C ARG A 60 1.69 3.29 -8.02
N LEU A 61 1.30 4.36 -7.35
CA LEU A 61 0.69 4.24 -6.02
C LEU A 61 -0.70 3.59 -6.15
N PRO A 62 -1.11 2.71 -5.21
CA PRO A 62 -2.44 2.14 -5.21
C PRO A 62 -3.47 3.22 -4.90
N ASN A 63 -4.70 3.05 -5.36
CA ASN A 63 -5.82 3.83 -4.84
C ASN A 63 -6.33 3.24 -3.51
N LYS A 64 -7.27 3.93 -2.85
CA LYS A 64 -7.88 3.47 -1.58
C LYS A 64 -8.40 2.02 -1.64
N ARG A 65 -9.06 1.65 -2.74
CA ARG A 65 -9.68 0.32 -2.92
C ARG A 65 -8.62 -0.76 -3.07
N GLU A 66 -7.58 -0.48 -3.84
CA GLU A 66 -6.49 -1.41 -4.08
C GLU A 66 -5.69 -1.67 -2.81
N ALA A 67 -5.36 -0.61 -2.06
CA ALA A 67 -4.72 -0.77 -0.76
C ALA A 67 -5.59 -1.61 0.20
N HIS A 68 -6.89 -1.32 0.26
CA HIS A 68 -7.83 -2.10 1.08
C HIS A 68 -7.93 -3.57 0.65
N SER A 69 -7.79 -3.88 -0.63
CA SER A 69 -7.88 -5.27 -1.10
C SER A 69 -6.79 -6.18 -0.54
N LEU A 70 -5.66 -5.64 -0.08
CA LEU A 70 -4.60 -6.40 0.59
C LEU A 70 -4.94 -6.75 2.04
N PHE A 71 -5.87 -6.02 2.67
CA PHE A 71 -6.25 -6.22 4.06
C PHE A 71 -7.09 -7.50 4.21
N ASP A 72 -6.65 -8.38 5.10
CA ASP A 72 -7.33 -9.62 5.45
C ASP A 72 -7.05 -9.95 6.93
N VAL A 73 -8.07 -9.85 7.78
CA VAL A 73 -7.96 -10.02 9.24
C VAL A 73 -7.45 -11.41 9.64
N ASP A 74 -7.67 -12.42 8.79
CA ASP A 74 -7.22 -13.79 9.02
C ASP A 74 -5.75 -13.99 8.64
N LYS A 75 -5.11 -12.96 8.06
CA LYS A 75 -3.68 -12.92 7.74
C LYS A 75 -2.92 -12.13 8.80
N SER A 76 -1.63 -12.45 8.92
CA SER A 76 -0.75 -11.82 9.90
C SER A 76 0.67 -11.79 9.38
N LEU A 77 1.24 -10.60 9.35
CA LEU A 77 2.64 -10.31 9.04
C LEU A 77 3.15 -9.30 10.08
N ASN A 78 4.42 -9.34 10.46
CA ASN A 78 4.98 -8.34 11.35
C ASN A 78 5.52 -7.14 10.55
N ASP A 79 5.16 -5.95 10.99
CA ASP A 79 5.72 -4.70 10.47
C ASP A 79 7.14 -4.45 11.03
N LYS A 80 7.72 -3.29 10.67
CA LYS A 80 9.03 -2.87 11.17
C LYS A 80 9.18 -2.79 12.71
N TYR A 81 8.08 -2.61 13.43
CA TYR A 81 8.03 -2.47 14.88
C TYR A 81 7.65 -3.78 15.58
N ASP A 82 7.67 -4.91 14.87
CA ASP A 82 7.24 -6.22 15.35
C ASP A 82 5.75 -6.25 15.76
N MET A 83 4.94 -5.36 15.16
CA MET A 83 3.50 -5.28 15.36
C MET A 83 2.78 -6.02 14.23
N VAL A 84 1.69 -6.70 14.57
CA VAL A 84 0.89 -7.45 13.60
C VAL A 84 0.15 -6.49 12.66
N ILE A 85 0.25 -6.77 11.36
CA ILE A 85 -0.56 -6.21 10.30
C ILE A 85 -1.26 -7.32 9.52
N HIS A 86 -2.39 -6.99 8.93
CA HIS A 86 -3.32 -7.95 8.34
C HIS A 86 -3.16 -8.03 6.82
N ILE A 87 -1.97 -8.43 6.36
CA ILE A 87 -1.70 -8.72 4.94
C ILE A 87 -1.09 -10.11 4.81
N ASP A 88 -1.19 -10.69 3.60
CA ASP A 88 -0.70 -12.05 3.35
C ASP A 88 0.83 -12.18 3.56
N PRO A 89 1.32 -13.22 4.26
CA PRO A 89 2.76 -13.42 4.51
C PRO A 89 3.65 -13.63 3.28
N VAL A 90 3.09 -13.71 2.08
CA VAL A 90 3.89 -13.67 0.84
C VAL A 90 4.64 -12.33 0.69
N PHE A 91 4.09 -11.25 1.25
CA PHE A 91 4.75 -9.95 1.31
C PHE A 91 5.92 -9.98 2.31
N ALA A 92 6.93 -9.15 2.09
CA ALA A 92 8.12 -9.16 2.93
C ALA A 92 7.83 -8.61 4.35
N GLU A 93 8.21 -9.39 5.37
CA GLU A 93 8.15 -9.02 6.79
C GLU A 93 9.05 -7.82 7.09
N GLY A 94 8.70 -7.04 8.11
CA GLY A 94 9.42 -5.81 8.48
C GLY A 94 9.08 -4.61 7.59
N CYS A 95 8.04 -4.72 6.75
CA CYS A 95 7.53 -3.60 5.96
C CYS A 95 6.85 -2.53 6.83
N GLY A 96 6.50 -1.41 6.23
CA GLY A 96 5.65 -0.40 6.86
C GLY A 96 4.26 -0.95 7.17
N TYR A 97 3.64 -0.43 8.24
CA TYR A 97 2.29 -0.79 8.66
C TYR A 97 1.18 -0.08 7.89
N ASP A 98 1.53 0.91 7.08
CA ASP A 98 0.63 1.71 6.27
C ASP A 98 1.23 1.97 4.89
N THR A 99 0.42 2.42 3.92
CA THR A 99 0.91 2.84 2.60
C THR A 99 0.25 4.14 2.15
N TRP A 100 1.03 5.00 1.50
CA TRP A 100 0.49 6.07 0.68
C TRP A 100 -0.36 5.52 -0.46
N THR A 101 -1.40 6.27 -0.81
CA THR A 101 -2.27 6.00 -1.97
C THR A 101 -2.25 7.18 -2.93
N SER A 102 -2.70 6.96 -4.17
CA SER A 102 -2.84 7.98 -5.22
C SER A 102 -3.97 9.00 -4.95
N ASN A 103 -4.79 8.79 -3.92
CA ASN A 103 -5.90 9.67 -3.59
C ASN A 103 -5.41 10.93 -2.85
N THR A 104 -5.40 12.07 -3.55
CA THR A 104 -5.01 13.37 -2.99
C THR A 104 -6.20 14.32 -2.87
N ARG A 105 -6.08 15.34 -2.01
CA ARG A 105 -6.90 16.56 -2.08
C ARG A 105 -6.04 17.73 -2.53
N GLY A 106 -6.11 18.02 -3.82
CA GLY A 106 -5.26 19.02 -4.46
C GLY A 106 -3.78 18.71 -4.22
N LYS A 107 -3.03 19.71 -3.77
CA LYS A 107 -1.61 19.60 -3.42
C LYS A 107 -1.35 19.59 -1.91
N ILE A 108 -2.41 19.45 -1.10
CA ILE A 108 -2.37 19.66 0.34
C ILE A 108 -2.24 18.32 1.07
N THR A 109 -3.15 17.38 0.81
CA THR A 109 -3.13 16.08 1.49
C THR A 109 -3.12 14.89 0.53
N ALA A 110 -2.58 13.77 1.01
CA ALA A 110 -2.69 12.47 0.38
C ALA A 110 -3.27 11.46 1.39
N TYR A 111 -3.99 10.47 0.89
CA TYR A 111 -4.58 9.44 1.72
C TYR A 111 -3.58 8.31 2.00
N CYS A 112 -3.52 7.90 3.26
CA CYS A 112 -2.70 6.80 3.75
C CYS A 112 -3.63 5.70 4.29
N TYR A 113 -3.34 4.43 3.96
CA TYR A 113 -4.12 3.27 4.37
C TYR A 113 -3.31 2.41 5.34
N SER A 114 -3.86 2.08 6.51
CA SER A 114 -3.22 1.25 7.53
C SER A 114 -3.66 -0.21 7.41
N PHE A 115 -2.67 -1.10 7.37
CA PHE A 115 -2.87 -2.55 7.39
C PHE A 115 -3.05 -3.11 8.80
N ASN A 116 -2.77 -2.32 9.84
CA ASN A 116 -3.07 -2.67 11.22
C ASN A 116 -4.57 -2.54 11.51
N SER A 117 -5.17 -1.38 11.18
CA SER A 117 -6.57 -1.11 11.50
C SER A 117 -7.56 -1.44 10.39
N GLY A 118 -7.09 -1.66 9.16
CA GLY A 118 -7.94 -1.79 7.98
C GLY A 118 -8.63 -0.47 7.57
N THR A 119 -8.21 0.66 8.14
CA THR A 119 -8.74 1.99 7.88
C THR A 119 -7.67 2.94 7.35
N GLY A 120 -8.01 4.18 7.04
CA GLY A 120 -7.03 5.17 6.59
C GLY A 120 -7.52 6.60 6.78
N GLY A 121 -6.73 7.56 6.30
CA GLY A 121 -7.02 8.98 6.46
C GLY A 121 -6.12 9.85 5.60
N HIS A 122 -6.50 11.12 5.45
CA HIS A 122 -5.68 12.12 4.77
C HIS A 122 -4.63 12.67 5.72
N LYS A 123 -3.37 12.68 5.25
CA LYS A 123 -2.22 13.33 5.91
C LYS A 123 -1.71 14.45 5.00
N GLU A 124 -1.13 15.50 5.57
CA GLU A 124 -0.50 16.57 4.79
C GLU A 124 0.65 15.98 3.93
N VAL A 125 0.82 16.47 2.70
CA VAL A 125 1.87 15.94 1.80
C VAL A 125 3.29 16.21 2.32
N ASP A 126 3.41 17.20 3.20
CA ASP A 126 4.63 17.63 3.89
C ASP A 126 4.64 17.21 5.37
N ASP A 127 3.71 16.35 5.79
CA ASP A 127 3.68 15.82 7.16
C ASP A 127 4.98 15.06 7.48
N ILE A 128 5.42 15.19 8.72
CA ILE A 128 6.57 14.45 9.29
C ILE A 128 6.19 13.04 9.70
N LEU A 129 4.90 12.76 9.92
CA LEU A 129 4.32 11.43 10.15
C LEU A 129 4.28 10.67 8.81
N ASN A 130 5.48 10.45 8.29
CA ASN A 130 5.80 9.75 7.06
C ASN A 130 5.17 8.34 7.05
N SER A 131 4.94 7.80 5.86
CA SER A 131 4.35 6.48 5.61
C SER A 131 5.19 5.72 4.58
N SER A 132 4.96 4.43 4.41
CA SER A 132 5.63 3.68 3.34
C SER A 132 4.86 3.79 2.02
N ALA A 133 5.44 3.29 0.95
CA ALA A 133 4.80 3.21 -0.36
C ALA A 133 4.95 1.79 -0.91
N ARG A 134 3.82 1.07 -0.99
CA ARG A 134 3.72 -0.21 -1.68
C ARG A 134 3.20 0.06 -3.09
N LEU A 135 4.02 -0.19 -4.10
CA LEU A 135 3.65 0.08 -5.50
C LEU A 135 2.87 -1.09 -6.10
N VAL A 136 2.02 -0.73 -7.05
CA VAL A 136 1.14 -1.65 -7.78
C VAL A 136 1.17 -1.32 -9.27
N ARG A 137 0.85 -2.29 -10.11
CA ARG A 137 0.61 -2.11 -11.54
C ARG A 137 -0.56 -2.97 -12.03
N GLY A 138 -1.02 -2.71 -13.25
CA GLY A 138 -2.18 -3.38 -13.85
C GLY A 138 -3.52 -2.69 -13.58
N GLU A 139 -4.59 -3.28 -14.11
CA GLU A 139 -5.96 -2.81 -13.96
C GLU A 139 -6.72 -3.67 -12.96
N PHE A 140 -7.48 -3.03 -12.08
CA PHE A 140 -8.23 -3.72 -11.05
C PHE A 140 -9.45 -4.44 -11.62
N ASP A 141 -9.46 -5.78 -11.57
CA ASP A 141 -10.61 -6.59 -11.94
C ASP A 141 -11.73 -6.49 -10.89
N ASN A 142 -12.79 -5.79 -11.28
CA ASN A 142 -13.97 -5.59 -10.44
C ASN A 142 -14.94 -6.78 -10.44
N SER A 143 -14.81 -7.71 -11.37
CA SER A 143 -15.81 -8.76 -11.61
C SER A 143 -15.85 -9.83 -10.50
N LYS A 144 -14.73 -10.04 -9.81
CA LYS A 144 -14.57 -11.10 -8.80
C LYS A 144 -14.61 -10.61 -7.36
N THR A 145 -14.64 -9.29 -7.14
CA THR A 145 -14.52 -8.71 -5.81
C THR A 145 -15.87 -8.33 -5.22
N LYS A 146 -16.26 -8.97 -4.10
CA LYS A 146 -17.30 -8.44 -3.20
C LYS A 146 -16.73 -7.36 -2.28
N VAL A 147 -15.89 -6.45 -2.80
CA VAL A 147 -15.44 -5.28 -2.05
C VAL A 147 -16.62 -4.33 -1.98
N GLY A 148 -17.57 -4.67 -1.12
CA GLY A 148 -18.72 -3.85 -0.79
C GLY A 148 -18.21 -2.57 -0.18
N HIS A 149 -18.49 -1.45 -0.85
CA HIS A 149 -18.30 -0.09 -0.37
C HIS A 149 -16.97 0.09 0.39
N VAL A 150 -15.88 0.40 -0.33
CA VAL A 150 -14.73 1.08 0.31
C VAL A 150 -15.38 2.15 1.18
N PRO A 151 -15.22 2.11 2.51
CA PRO A 151 -15.92 3.06 3.33
C PRO A 151 -15.56 4.42 2.76
N GLU A 152 -16.57 5.23 2.43
CA GLU A 152 -16.37 6.67 2.44
C GLU A 152 -15.90 6.95 3.86
N ILE A 153 -14.58 6.83 4.07
CA ILE A 153 -13.94 7.20 5.30
C ILE A 153 -14.27 8.67 5.35
N LYS A 154 -15.27 9.00 6.17
CA LYS A 154 -15.60 10.37 6.49
C LYS A 154 -14.28 10.98 6.86
N ASP A 155 -13.87 11.90 6.01
CA ASP A 155 -12.59 12.53 6.03
C ASP A 155 -12.39 13.20 7.39
N MET A 156 -11.89 12.46 8.37
CA MET A 156 -11.60 13.02 9.68
C MET A 156 -10.31 13.81 9.54
N ILE A 157 -10.47 15.13 9.45
CA ILE A 157 -9.36 16.07 9.60
C ILE A 157 -8.95 16.02 11.06
N THR A 158 -7.94 15.23 11.40
CA THR A 158 -7.29 15.31 12.72
C THR A 158 -6.18 16.34 12.64
N GLN A 159 -6.44 17.55 13.15
CA GLN A 159 -5.37 18.47 13.48
C GLN A 159 -4.68 17.99 14.76
N GLY A 160 -3.41 17.61 14.65
CA GLY A 160 -2.51 17.41 15.79
C GLY A 160 -2.79 16.18 16.64
N GLY A 161 -2.05 15.10 16.40
CA GLY A 161 -2.01 13.95 17.29
C GLY A 161 -1.89 12.67 16.49
N GLY A 162 -0.71 12.06 16.54
CA GLY A 162 -0.42 10.81 15.83
C GLY A 162 -1.47 9.74 16.09
N TRP A 163 -1.67 8.92 15.06
CA TRP A 163 -2.44 7.69 15.14
C TRP A 163 -1.85 6.81 16.25
N ARG A 164 -2.49 6.84 17.43
CA ARG A 164 -2.35 5.83 18.47
C ARG A 164 -3.68 5.15 18.64
#